data_AF-A0A1R0KZ93-F1
#
_entry.id   AF-A0A1R0KZ93-F1
#
_cell.length_a   1.000
_cell.length_b   1.000
_cell.length_c   1.000
_cell.angle_alpha   90.00
_cell.angle_beta   90.00
_cell.angle_gamma   90.00
#
_symmetry.space_group_name_H-M   'P 1'
#
loop_
_entity.id
_entity.type
_entity.pdbx_description
1 polymer ?
#
loop_
_entity_poly.entity_id
_entity_poly.type
_entity_poly.pdbx_seq_one_letter_code
_entity_poly.pdbx_strand_id
1 'polypeptide(L)'
;MTTSEPDSFANAAWVVRALERRVAVNEAVGVLRGWQDCDAGQALADLTGDTGPAGRDAEAARIAAVVNAQADGTADPDYGGWA
;
A
#
# COMPACT_ATOMS: atom_id res chain seq x y z
N MET A 1 -28.30 21.40 9.32
CA MET A 1 -27.28 20.97 10.30
C MET A 1 -25.95 21.07 9.58
N THR A 2 -25.25 22.20 9.72
CA THR A 2 -23.99 22.46 9.04
C THR A 2 -22.89 21.74 9.82
N THR A 3 -22.36 20.65 9.28
CA THR A 3 -21.12 20.06 9.80
C THR A 3 -20.06 21.15 9.83
N SER A 4 -19.47 21.39 11.00
CA SER A 4 -18.39 22.37 11.13
C SER A 4 -17.24 21.96 10.22
N GLU A 5 -16.64 22.90 9.50
CA GLU A 5 -15.45 22.65 8.66
C GLU A 5 -14.37 21.78 9.32
N PRO A 6 -14.00 21.97 10.60
CA PRO A 6 -13.03 21.08 11.28
C PRO A 6 -13.45 19.60 11.33
N ASP A 7 -14.74 19.30 11.49
CA ASP A 7 -15.23 17.92 11.46
C ASP A 7 -15.15 17.32 10.06
N SER A 8 -15.35 18.16 9.03
CA SER A 8 -15.23 17.75 7.63
C SER A 8 -13.78 17.46 7.22
N PHE A 9 -12.81 18.26 7.70
CA PHE A 9 -11.39 18.01 7.47
C PHE A 9 -10.88 16.77 8.20
N ALA A 10 -11.31 16.55 9.46
CA ALA A 10 -10.94 15.36 10.21
C ALA A 10 -11.46 14.08 9.54
N ASN A 11 -12.70 14.10 9.04
CA ASN A 11 -13.27 12.99 8.28
C ASN A 11 -12.52 12.73 6.98
N ALA A 12 -12.17 13.79 6.23
CA ALA A 12 -11.39 13.65 5.00
C ALA A 12 -10.01 13.04 5.28
N ALA A 13 -9.30 13.50 6.31
CA ALA A 13 -8.01 12.97 6.71
C ALA A 13 -8.10 11.48 7.10
N TRP A 14 -9.16 11.08 7.81
CA TRP A 14 -9.38 9.68 8.14
C TRP A 14 -9.62 8.81 6.90
N VAL A 15 -10.44 9.28 5.95
CA VAL A 15 -10.71 8.57 4.68
C VAL A 15 -9.43 8.40 3.88
N VAL A 16 -8.62 9.46 3.74
CA VAL A 16 -7.34 9.40 3.03
C VAL A 16 -6.43 8.36 3.67
N ARG A 17 -6.25 8.39 4.99
CA ARG A 17 -5.44 7.38 5.69
C ARG A 17 -5.97 5.96 5.51
N ALA A 18 -7.29 5.78 5.47
CA ALA A 18 -7.89 4.47 5.23
C ALA A 18 -7.62 3.96 3.80
N LEU A 19 -7.66 4.86 2.82
CA LEU A 19 -7.33 4.56 1.44
C LEU A 19 -5.84 4.22 1.28
N GLU A 20 -4.95 5.02 1.87
CA GLU A 20 -3.50 4.77 1.85
C GLU A 20 -3.16 3.38 2.41
N ARG A 21 -3.75 2.99 3.55
CA ARG A 21 -3.58 1.64 4.10
C ARG A 21 -4.06 0.55 3.13
N ARG A 22 -5.21 0.77 2.48
CA ARG A 22 -5.76 -0.20 1.52
C ARG A 22 -4.90 -0.32 0.27
N VAL A 23 -4.36 0.78 -0.22
CA VAL A 23 -3.44 0.82 -1.37
C VAL A 23 -2.19 0.03 -1.03
N ALA A 24 -1.53 0.33 0.10
CA ALA A 24 -0.32 -0.38 0.52
C ALA A 24 -0.53 -1.90 0.62
N VAL A 25 -1.65 -2.35 1.19
CA VAL A 25 -1.97 -3.80 1.29
C VAL A 25 -2.13 -4.42 -0.10
N ASN A 26 -2.85 -3.76 -1.01
CA ASN A 26 -3.04 -4.27 -2.37
C ASN A 26 -1.73 -4.30 -3.16
N GLU A 27 -0.88 -3.29 -3.01
CA GLU A 27 0.46 -3.25 -3.61
C GLU A 27 1.33 -4.40 -3.10
N ALA A 28 1.39 -4.59 -1.79
CA ALA A 28 2.13 -5.69 -1.18
C ALA A 28 1.63 -7.07 -1.67
N VAL A 29 0.31 -7.26 -1.76
CA VAL A 29 -0.27 -8.48 -2.37
C VAL A 29 0.17 -8.63 -3.82
N GLY A 30 0.15 -7.56 -4.63
CA GLY A 30 0.63 -7.59 -6.01
C GLY A 30 2.10 -8.00 -6.15
N VAL A 31 2.96 -7.45 -5.29
CA VAL A 31 4.39 -7.77 -5.22
C VAL A 31 4.61 -9.24 -4.86
N LEU A 32 3.93 -9.73 -3.82
CA LEU A 32 4.06 -11.13 -3.37
C LEU A 32 3.60 -12.12 -4.45
N ARG A 33 2.47 -11.83 -5.12
CA ARG A 33 2.00 -12.64 -6.25
C ARG A 33 3.03 -12.72 -7.37
N GLY A 34 3.64 -11.59 -7.72
CA GLY A 34 4.65 -11.53 -8.77
C GLY A 34 5.94 -12.27 -8.42
N TRP A 35 6.36 -12.25 -7.15
CA TRP A 35 7.59 -12.90 -6.70
C TRP A 35 7.45 -14.39 -6.39
N GLN A 36 6.29 -14.80 -5.89
CA GLN A 36 6.08 -16.16 -5.38
C GLN A 36 5.23 -17.03 -6.32
N ASP A 37 4.72 -16.46 -7.41
CA ASP A 37 3.78 -17.11 -8.34
C ASP A 37 2.58 -17.72 -7.59
N CYS A 38 1.98 -16.93 -6.70
CA CYS A 38 0.85 -17.32 -5.86
C CYS A 38 -0.41 -16.53 -6.20
N ASP A 39 -1.57 -17.03 -5.75
CA ASP A 39 -2.82 -16.31 -5.87
C ASP A 39 -2.96 -15.19 -4.81
N ALA A 40 -3.96 -14.33 -4.99
CA ALA A 40 -4.17 -13.19 -4.08
C ALA A 40 -4.60 -13.60 -2.66
N GLY A 41 -5.27 -14.74 -2.51
CA GLY A 41 -5.69 -15.25 -1.20
C GLY A 41 -4.49 -15.75 -0.41
N GLN A 42 -3.62 -16.52 -1.05
CA GLN A 42 -2.36 -16.98 -0.47
C GLN A 42 -1.45 -15.80 -0.12
N ALA A 43 -1.23 -14.87 -1.04
CA ALA A 43 -0.43 -13.67 -0.79
C ALA A 43 -0.96 -12.84 0.39
N LEU A 44 -2.28 -12.70 0.52
CA LEU A 44 -2.89 -11.99 1.64
C LEU A 44 -2.73 -12.76 2.96
N ALA A 45 -2.85 -14.08 2.94
CA ALA A 45 -2.62 -14.93 4.11
C ALA A 45 -1.18 -14.82 4.59
N ASP A 46 -0.22 -14.92 3.67
CA ASP A 46 1.21 -14.81 3.96
C ASP A 46 1.57 -13.41 4.48
N LEU A 47 1.00 -12.36 3.88
CA LEU A 47 1.17 -10.97 4.33
C LEU A 47 0.59 -10.73 5.73
N THR A 48 -0.50 -11.43 6.08
CA THR A 48 -1.13 -11.29 7.40
C THR A 48 -0.37 -12.08 8.46
N GLY A 49 0.04 -13.31 8.12
CA GLY A 49 0.73 -14.25 8.99
C GLY A 49 0.07 -14.37 10.38
N ASP A 50 0.89 -14.58 11.39
CA ASP A 50 0.45 -14.65 12.79
C ASP A 50 0.22 -13.28 13.43
N THR A 51 0.57 -12.20 12.73
CA THR A 51 0.53 -10.83 13.26
C THR A 51 -0.84 -10.17 13.15
N GLY A 52 -1.74 -10.77 12.37
CA GLY A 52 -3.10 -10.27 12.17
C GLY A 52 -3.14 -8.93 11.39
N PRO A 53 -4.31 -8.26 11.37
CA PRO A 53 -4.53 -7.09 10.51
C PRO A 53 -3.60 -5.91 10.79
N ALA A 54 -3.20 -5.69 12.05
CA ALA A 54 -2.31 -4.58 12.41
C ALA A 54 -0.87 -4.81 11.91
N GLY A 55 -0.36 -6.05 12.04
CA GLY A 55 0.96 -6.39 11.51
C GLY A 55 0.96 -6.45 9.98
N ARG A 56 -0.14 -6.90 9.35
CA ARG A 56 -0.34 -6.83 7.91
C ARG A 56 -0.16 -5.41 7.35
N ASP A 57 -0.80 -4.41 7.96
CA ASP A 57 -0.73 -3.03 7.47
C ASP A 57 0.70 -2.45 7.63
N ALA A 58 1.40 -2.79 8.71
CA ALA A 58 2.79 -2.39 8.92
C ALA A 58 3.74 -3.05 7.90
N GLU A 59 3.55 -4.34 7.64
CA GLU A 59 4.34 -5.08 6.67
C GLU A 59 4.08 -4.61 5.24
N ALA A 60 2.82 -4.32 4.90
CA ALA A 60 2.46 -3.73 3.63
C ALA A 60 3.16 -2.38 3.39
N ALA A 61 3.17 -1.51 4.39
CA ALA A 61 3.90 -0.24 4.32
C ALA A 61 5.41 -0.44 4.16
N ARG A 62 5.99 -1.46 4.82
CA ARG A 62 7.41 -1.81 4.68
C ARG A 62 7.73 -2.29 3.26
N ILE A 63 6.93 -3.19 2.71
CA ILE A 63 7.11 -3.70 1.34
C ILE A 63 7.01 -2.57 0.33
N ALA A 64 5.97 -1.73 0.42
CA ALA A 64 5.79 -0.58 -0.47
C ALA A 64 7.00 0.39 -0.41
N ALA A 65 7.53 0.67 0.79
CA ALA A 65 8.71 1.51 0.95
C ALA A 65 9.96 0.90 0.30
N VAL A 66 10.18 -0.42 0.43
CA VAL A 66 11.31 -1.12 -0.21
C VAL A 66 11.17 -1.10 -1.73
N VAL A 67 9.97 -1.40 -2.26
CA VAL A 67 9.72 -1.43 -3.70
C VAL A 67 9.84 -0.03 -4.31
N ASN A 68 9.30 1.00 -3.65
CA ASN A 68 9.44 2.38 -4.12
C ASN A 68 10.89 2.85 -4.06
N ALA A 69 11.63 2.55 -2.99
CA ALA A 69 13.06 2.89 -2.92
C ALA A 69 13.87 2.22 -4.04
N GLN A 70 13.53 0.98 -4.40
CA GLN A 70 14.14 0.28 -5.53
C GLN A 70 13.71 0.89 -6.87
N ALA A 71 12.44 1.29 -7.02
CA ALA A 71 11.94 1.92 -8.23
C ALA A 71 12.57 3.32 -8.43
N ASP A 72 12.56 4.16 -7.40
CA ASP A 72 13.07 5.54 -7.43
C ASP A 72 14.59 5.63 -7.68
N GLY A 73 15.34 4.55 -7.46
CA GLY A 73 16.79 4.48 -7.69
C GLY A 73 17.23 3.96 -9.07
N THR A 74 16.35 3.32 -9.84
CA THR A 74 16.73 2.64 -11.10
C THR A 74 15.62 2.59 -12.16
N ALA A 75 14.60 3.48 -12.13
CA ALA A 75 13.47 3.47 -13.07
C ALA A 75 13.82 3.83 -14.54
N ASP A 76 15.03 3.47 -14.99
CA ASP A 76 15.58 3.64 -16.33
C ASP A 76 16.08 5.08 -16.61
N PRO A 77 17.42 5.33 -16.64
CA PRO A 77 17.96 6.63 -17.02
C PRO A 77 17.68 7.01 -18.48
N ASP A 78 17.25 6.07 -19.32
CA ASP A 78 16.77 6.29 -20.69
C ASP A 78 15.24 6.43 -20.76
N TYR A 79 14.54 6.40 -19.62
CA TYR A 79 13.09 6.56 -19.54
C TYR A 79 12.70 8.02 -19.79
N GLY A 80 12.43 8.35 -21.05
CA GLY A 80 12.04 9.69 -21.52
C GLY A 80 10.64 10.18 -21.11
N GLY A 81 9.97 9.52 -20.15
CA GLY A 81 8.63 9.84 -19.67
C GLY A 81 7.48 9.32 -20.55
N TRP A 82 6.25 9.45 -20.06
CA TRP A 82 5.03 9.18 -20.84
C TRP A 82 4.77 10.35 -21.79
N ALA A 83 5.22 10.22 -23.04
CA ALA A 83 4.87 11.15 -24.12
C ALA A 83 3.41 10.96 -24.58
#